data_AF-B3PEV8-F1
#
_entry.id   AF-B3PEV8-F1
#
_cell.length_a   1.000
_cell.length_b   1.000
_cell.length_c   1.000
_cell.angle_alpha   90.00
_cell.angle_beta   90.00
_cell.angle_gamma   90.00
#
_symmetry.space_group_name_H-M   'P 1'
#
loop_
_entity.id
_entity.type
_entity.pdbx_description
1 polymer ?
#
loop_
_entity_poly.entity_id
_entity_poly.type
_entity_poly.pdbx_seq_one_letter_code
_entity_poly.pdbx_strand_id
1 'polypeptide(L)' 'MFNDQAMMWAISFLVVYVAAQVFVARHPRFASYSPIKRSLAVKVISLAGFALAYVFVQMGNSGI' A
#
# COMPACT_ATOMS: atom_id res chain seq x y z
N MET A 1 -6.85 -23.18 -2.16
CA MET A 1 -5.38 -23.11 -1.94
C MET A 1 -4.74 -21.92 -2.64
N PHE A 2 -4.55 -21.91 -3.97
CA PHE A 2 -4.01 -20.71 -4.66
C PHE A 2 -4.92 -19.47 -4.55
N ASN A 3 -6.24 -19.68 -4.55
CA ASN A 3 -7.23 -18.61 -4.48
C ASN A 3 -7.25 -17.89 -3.12
N ASP A 4 -7.26 -18.63 -2.01
CA ASP A 4 -7.40 -18.05 -0.66
C ASP A 4 -6.21 -17.16 -0.29
N GLN A 5 -5.00 -17.57 -0.66
CA GLN A 5 -3.78 -16.82 -0.39
C GLN A 5 -3.68 -15.58 -1.27
N ALA A 6 -3.99 -15.70 -2.56
CA ALA A 6 -4.08 -14.55 -3.47
C ALA A 6 -5.15 -13.54 -3.02
N MET A 7 -6.30 -14.04 -2.54
CA MET A 7 -7.38 -13.21 -2.00
C MET A 7 -6.94 -12.47 -0.74
N MET A 8 -6.21 -13.13 0.17
CA MET A 8 -5.68 -12.50 1.38
C MET A 8 -4.67 -11.39 1.06
N TRP A 9 -3.78 -11.61 0.08
CA TRP A 9 -2.86 -10.58 -0.41
C TRP A 9 -3.59 -9.43 -1.11
N ALA A 10 -4.63 -9.72 -1.90
CA ALA A 10 -5.44 -8.70 -2.55
C ALA A 10 -6.19 -7.81 -1.54
N ILE A 11 -6.78 -8.41 -0.51
CA ILE A 11 -7.42 -7.68 0.60
C ILE A 11 -6.37 -6.83 1.35
N SER A 12 -5.19 -7.39 1.61
CA SER A 12 -4.10 -6.66 2.27
C SER A 12 -3.66 -5.44 1.45
N PHE A 13 -3.51 -5.60 0.12
CA PHE A 13 -3.21 -4.48 -0.76
C PHE A 13 -4.31 -3.42 -0.75
N LEU A 14 -5.58 -3.83 -0.76
CA LEU A 14 -6.71 -2.91 -0.69
C LEU A 14 -6.67 -2.05 0.60
N VAL A 15 -6.37 -2.66 1.74
CA VAL A 15 -6.24 -1.95 3.02
C VAL A 15 -5.10 -0.92 2.95
N VAL A 16 -3.92 -1.31 2.45
CA VAL A 16 -2.78 -0.39 2.28
C VAL A 16 -3.11 0.74 1.31
N TYR A 17 -3.82 0.44 0.22
CA TYR A 17 -4.24 1.42 -0.77
C TYR A 17 -5.21 2.46 -0.19
N VAL A 18 -6.22 2.03 0.55
CA VAL A 18 -7.17 2.94 1.22
C VAL A 18 -6.46 3.78 2.29
N ALA A 19 -5.54 3.19 3.06
CA ALA A 19 -4.73 3.94 4.02
C ALA A 19 -3.87 5.01 3.32
N ALA A 20 -3.25 4.68 2.19
CA ALA A 20 -2.49 5.63 1.37
C ALA A 20 -3.39 6.75 0.82
N GLN A 21 -4.61 6.45 0.40
CA GLN A 21 -5.60 7.46 -0.02
C GLN A 21 -5.91 8.44 1.11
N VAL A 22 -6.22 7.93 2.31
CA VAL A 22 -6.54 8.76 3.47
C VAL A 22 -5.33 9.61 3.88
N PHE A 23 -4.13 9.02 3.87
CA PHE A 23 -2.89 9.74 4.17
C PHE A 23 -2.64 10.88 3.19
N VAL A 24 -2.71 10.61 1.88
CA VAL A 24 -2.52 11.65 0.85
C VAL A 24 -3.60 12.72 0.93
N ALA A 25 -4.84 12.36 1.24
CA ALA A 25 -5.94 13.31 1.36
C ALA A 25 -5.81 14.26 2.56
N ARG A 26 -5.25 13.78 3.68
CA ARG A 26 -5.18 14.54 4.95
C ARG A 26 -3.83 15.21 5.21
N HIS A 27 -2.76 14.75 4.59
CA HIS A 27 -1.42 15.24 4.92
C HIS A 27 -1.15 16.59 4.21
N PRO A 28 -0.77 17.67 4.94
CA PRO A 28 -0.62 19.03 4.39
C PRO A 28 0.31 19.12 3.18
N ARG A 29 1.35 18.26 3.15
CA ARG A 29 2.31 18.14 2.05
C ARG A 29 1.67 17.91 0.67
N PHE A 30 0.53 17.21 0.61
CA PHE A 30 -0.16 16.90 -0.66
C PHE A 30 -1.34 17.83 -0.93
N ALA A 31 -1.62 18.78 -0.03
CA ALA A 31 -2.73 19.72 -0.20
C ALA A 31 -2.53 20.60 -1.46
N SER A 32 -1.30 20.93 -1.82
CA SER A 32 -0.97 21.71 -3.03
C SER A 32 -0.91 20.88 -4.32
N TYR A 33 -1.05 19.55 -4.23
CA TYR A 33 -0.92 18.69 -5.41
C TYR A 33 -2.18 18.74 -6.26
N SER A 34 -2.00 18.77 -7.58
CA SER A 34 -3.10 18.55 -8.52
C SER A 34 -3.71 17.16 -8.33
N PRO A 35 -4.97 16.93 -8.76
CA PRO A 35 -5.62 15.63 -8.62
C PRO A 35 -4.80 14.47 -9.20
N ILE A 36 -4.13 14.70 -10.33
CA ILE A 36 -3.25 13.72 -10.98
C ILE A 36 -2.04 13.39 -10.09
N LYS A 37 -1.37 14.41 -9.52
CA LYS A 37 -0.22 14.22 -8.63
C LYS A 37 -0.63 13.50 -7.33
N ARG A 38 -1.82 13.79 -6.79
CA ARG A 38 -2.37 13.06 -5.64
C ARG A 38 -2.63 11.59 -5.98
N SER A 39 -3.26 11.32 -7.12
CA SER A 39 -3.49 9.94 -7.59
C SER A 39 -2.18 9.16 -7.76
N LEU A 40 -1.17 9.80 -8.35
CA LEU A 40 0.16 9.21 -8.48
C LEU A 40 0.80 8.93 -7.11
N ALA A 41 0.73 9.89 -6.18
CA ALA A 41 1.26 9.72 -4.82
C ALA A 41 0.62 8.54 -4.08
N VAL A 42 -0.71 8.39 -4.17
CA VAL A 42 -1.43 7.24 -3.58
C VAL A 42 -0.87 5.93 -4.14
N LYS A 43 -0.76 5.82 -5.48
CA LYS A 43 -0.26 4.60 -6.12
C LYS A 43 1.15 4.26 -5.67
N VAL A 44 2.05 5.25 -5.67
CA VAL A 44 3.46 5.07 -5.26
C VAL A 44 3.54 4.63 -3.79
N ILE A 45 2.82 5.32 -2.89
CA ILE A 45 2.82 5.00 -1.46
C ILE A 45 2.23 3.61 -1.22
N SER A 46 1.14 3.26 -1.90
CA SER A 46 0.52 1.94 -1.75
C SER A 46 1.41 0.81 -2.24
N LEU A 47 2.10 0.99 -3.37
CA LEU A 47 3.03 0.00 -3.91
C LEU A 47 4.25 -0.17 -3.01
N ALA A 48 4.85 0.93 -2.58
CA ALA A 48 5.99 0.91 -1.67
C ALA A 48 5.62 0.27 -0.32
N GLY A 49 4.48 0.66 0.27
CA GLY A 49 4.00 0.11 1.53
C GLY A 49 3.69 -1.39 1.44
N PHE A 50 3.06 -1.83 0.36
CA PHE A 50 2.76 -3.24 0.15
C PHE A 50 4.02 -4.07 -0.13
N ALA A 51 4.96 -3.56 -0.92
CA ALA A 51 6.24 -4.22 -1.16
C ALA A 51 7.05 -4.38 0.13
N LEU A 52 7.09 -3.33 0.97
CA LEU A 52 7.71 -3.41 2.30
C LEU A 52 7.03 -4.47 3.17
N ALA A 53 5.70 -4.46 3.26
CA ALA A 53 4.95 -5.45 4.03
C ALA A 53 5.24 -6.89 3.54
N TYR A 54 5.28 -7.11 2.22
CA TYR A 54 5.65 -8.40 1.64
C TYR A 54 7.06 -8.85 2.05
N VAL A 55 8.06 -7.96 1.93
CA VAL A 55 9.44 -8.25 2.34
C VAL A 55 9.52 -8.57 3.83
N PHE A 56 8.85 -7.79 4.69
CA PHE A 56 8.81 -8.04 6.13
C PHE A 56 8.21 -9.41 6.48
N VAL A 57 7.08 -9.77 5.86
CA VAL A 57 6.45 -11.08 6.05
C VAL A 57 7.37 -12.20 5.57
N GLN A 58 8.03 -12.01 4.42
CA GLN A 58 8.95 -13.00 3.87
C GLN A 58 10.17 -13.20 4.77
N MET A 59 10.73 -12.12 5.34
CA MET A 59 11.85 -12.20 6.27
C MET A 59 11.45 -12.97 7.55
N GLY A 60 10.29 -12.65 8.14
CA GLY A 60 9.80 -13.37 9.32
C GLY A 60 9.53 -14.85 9.07
N ASN A 61 9.03 -15.21 7.88
CA ASN A 61 8.86 -16.62 7.48
C ASN A 61 10.18 -17.34 7.19
N SER A 62 11.25 -16.61 6.85
CA SER A 62 12.55 -17.19 6.50
C SER A 62 13.42 -17.52 7.72
N GLY A 63 12.98 -17.20 8.94
CA GLY A 63 13.66 -17.58 10.18
C GLY A 63 15.00 -16.88 10.42
N ILE A 64 15.19 -15.69 9.85
CA ILE A 64 16.32 -14.78 10.17
C ILE A 64 15.85 -13.77 11.21
#